data_AF-A0A4U1J724-F1
#
_entry.id   AF-A0A4U1J724-F1
#
_cell.length_a   1.000
_cell.length_b   1.000
_cell.length_c   1.000
_cell.angle_alpha   90.00
_cell.angle_beta   90.00
_cell.angle_gamma   90.00
#
_symmetry.space_group_name_H-M   'P 1'
#
loop_
_entity.id
_entity.type
_entity.pdbx_description
1 polymer ?
#
loop_
_entity_poly.entity_id
_entity_poly.type
_entity_poly.pdbx_seq_one_letter_code
_entity_poly.pdbx_strand_id
1 'polypeptide(L)'
;MSVDRSRVDLEGHRLEVKLTRAACKVEIQVIGESGKILANAAKAFEGAAAGTVLAVDWSPIRAETVSRIEVWGHDTEGNYVGVAITPWNVKIDHEEVNFETDSDKIRDAEVPKLEASLDKVKDALAKHQDLKGIALYIAGHTDTVGSPEHNLNLSRKRARAIAAWFRGRGLKIPVAWEGFGEHSPIVKTGDEVAEAKNRRVDYILALDPPRLPQGAVTFGWKAL
;
A
#
# COMPACT_ATOMS: atom_id res chain seq x y z
N MET A 1 4.13 -16.54 -10.64
CA MET A 1 3.77 -16.42 -9.21
C MET A 1 3.26 -15.02 -8.97
N SER A 2 2.24 -14.90 -8.14
CA SER A 2 1.79 -13.62 -7.58
C SER A 2 1.94 -13.70 -6.07
N VAL A 3 2.53 -12.69 -5.49
CA VAL A 3 2.42 -12.46 -4.06
C VAL A 3 1.35 -11.41 -3.85
N ASP A 4 0.36 -11.76 -3.04
CA ASP A 4 -0.62 -10.79 -2.58
C ASP A 4 0.08 -9.93 -1.52
N ARG A 5 0.68 -8.82 -1.97
CA ARG A 5 1.44 -7.90 -1.11
C ARG A 5 0.57 -7.33 0.03
N SER A 6 -0.75 -7.37 -0.10
CA SER A 6 -1.69 -6.96 0.96
C SER A 6 -1.78 -7.96 2.11
N ARG A 7 -1.34 -9.21 1.93
CA ARG A 7 -1.40 -10.31 2.92
C ARG A 7 -0.05 -10.70 3.51
N VAL A 8 0.99 -9.91 3.25
CA VAL A 8 2.25 -10.04 3.95
C VAL A 8 2.02 -9.54 5.39
N ASP A 9 2.18 -10.37 6.38
CA ASP A 9 2.07 -10.01 7.80
C ASP A 9 3.48 -9.88 8.38
N LEU A 10 3.95 -8.64 8.53
CA LEU A 10 5.29 -8.36 9.04
C LEU A 10 5.37 -8.57 10.55
N GLU A 11 4.28 -8.33 11.29
CA GLU A 11 4.24 -8.47 12.75
C GLU A 11 4.05 -9.93 13.16
N GLY A 12 3.18 -10.65 12.45
CA GLY A 12 2.99 -12.10 12.60
C GLY A 12 4.07 -12.94 11.92
N HIS A 13 5.02 -12.31 11.23
CA HIS A 13 6.13 -12.95 10.52
C HIS A 13 5.68 -14.03 9.53
N ARG A 14 4.67 -13.71 8.73
CA ARG A 14 4.01 -14.62 7.80
C ARG A 14 3.78 -14.00 6.43
N LEU A 15 3.93 -14.81 5.39
CA LEU A 15 3.68 -14.42 4.01
C LEU A 15 2.76 -15.42 3.32
N GLU A 16 1.80 -14.92 2.55
CA GLU A 16 0.98 -15.75 1.65
C GLU A 16 1.33 -15.52 0.18
N VAL A 17 1.50 -16.62 -0.57
CA VAL A 17 1.86 -16.59 -1.99
C VAL A 17 0.96 -17.52 -2.81
N LYS A 18 0.81 -17.22 -4.10
CA LYS A 18 0.14 -18.10 -5.07
C LYS A 18 1.01 -18.32 -6.30
N LEU A 19 1.19 -19.59 -6.68
CA LEU A 19 1.83 -19.94 -7.94
C LEU A 19 0.78 -20.18 -9.03
N THR A 20 1.15 -19.90 -10.28
CA THR A 20 0.33 -20.17 -11.46
C THR A 20 0.48 -21.61 -11.97
N ARG A 21 1.37 -22.38 -11.33
CA ARG A 21 1.66 -23.80 -11.58
C ARG A 21 1.62 -24.54 -10.24
N ALA A 22 1.54 -25.87 -10.27
CA ALA A 22 1.57 -26.68 -9.06
C ALA A 22 2.88 -26.43 -8.28
N ALA A 23 2.77 -26.18 -6.98
CA ALA A 23 3.85 -25.70 -6.14
C ALA A 23 4.45 -26.81 -5.29
N CYS A 24 5.77 -26.98 -5.36
CA CYS A 24 6.48 -27.95 -4.51
C CYS A 24 7.06 -27.29 -3.25
N LYS A 25 7.55 -26.04 -3.36
CA LYS A 25 8.26 -25.35 -2.29
C LYS A 25 8.16 -23.84 -2.45
N VAL A 26 8.13 -23.12 -1.32
CA VAL A 26 8.37 -21.68 -1.28
C VAL A 26 9.52 -21.40 -0.34
N GLU A 27 10.44 -20.55 -0.76
CA GLU A 27 11.58 -20.07 0.01
C GLU A 27 11.50 -18.56 0.18
N ILE A 28 11.91 -18.06 1.33
CA ILE A 28 12.00 -16.63 1.61
C ILE A 28 13.32 -16.29 2.30
N GLN A 29 13.83 -15.11 1.97
CA GLN A 29 14.92 -14.46 2.67
C GLN A 29 14.46 -13.08 3.14
N VAL A 30 14.50 -12.85 4.45
CA VAL A 30 14.10 -11.61 5.09
C VAL A 30 15.35 -10.80 5.40
N ILE A 31 15.40 -9.57 4.92
CA ILE A 31 16.54 -8.67 5.02
C ILE A 31 16.10 -7.44 5.82
N GLY A 32 16.92 -7.03 6.78
CA GLY A 32 16.68 -5.87 7.63
C GLY A 32 17.18 -4.57 7.02
N GLU A 33 16.83 -3.43 7.62
CA GLU A 33 17.32 -2.10 7.21
C GLU A 33 18.86 -1.99 7.21
N SER A 34 19.56 -2.75 8.05
CA SER A 34 21.02 -2.82 8.04
C SER A 34 21.59 -3.62 6.86
N GLY A 35 20.74 -4.23 6.04
CA GLY A 35 21.12 -5.16 4.97
C GLY A 35 21.45 -6.58 5.46
N LYS A 36 21.35 -6.84 6.77
CA LYS A 36 21.57 -8.19 7.32
C LYS A 36 20.39 -9.10 7.04
N ILE A 37 20.69 -10.38 6.80
CA ILE A 37 19.66 -11.41 6.75
C ILE A 37 19.11 -11.63 8.16
N LEU A 38 17.83 -11.35 8.34
CA LEU A 38 17.10 -11.56 9.60
C LEU A 38 16.65 -13.01 9.74
N ALA A 39 16.14 -13.59 8.65
CA ALA A 39 15.68 -14.97 8.60
C ALA A 39 15.78 -15.54 7.17
N ASN A 40 16.00 -16.85 7.07
CA ASN A 40 15.70 -17.62 5.87
C ASN A 40 14.65 -18.67 6.26
N ALA A 41 13.64 -18.87 5.43
CA ALA A 41 12.64 -19.91 5.66
C ALA A 41 12.30 -20.61 4.35
N ALA A 42 12.00 -21.90 4.44
CA ALA A 42 11.56 -22.70 3.31
C ALA A 42 10.45 -23.64 3.78
N LYS A 43 9.41 -23.80 2.96
CA LYS A 43 8.30 -24.70 3.25
C LYS A 43 7.92 -25.49 2.00
N ALA A 44 7.84 -26.80 2.17
CA ALA A 44 7.34 -27.71 1.13
C ALA A 44 5.81 -27.74 1.12
N PHE A 45 5.24 -27.97 -0.07
CA PHE A 45 3.80 -27.98 -0.31
C PHE A 45 3.34 -29.19 -1.14
N GLU A 46 4.20 -30.20 -1.31
CA GLU A 46 3.85 -31.52 -1.88
C GLU A 46 3.08 -31.47 -3.23
N GLY A 47 3.37 -30.47 -4.07
CA GLY A 47 2.69 -30.32 -5.35
C GLY A 47 1.30 -29.68 -5.27
N ALA A 48 1.06 -28.82 -4.27
CA ALA A 48 -0.16 -28.04 -4.12
C ALA A 48 -0.61 -27.42 -5.45
N ALA A 49 -1.91 -27.52 -5.75
CA ALA A 49 -2.45 -27.10 -7.04
C ALA A 49 -2.16 -25.61 -7.36
N ALA A 50 -2.15 -25.28 -8.65
CA ALA A 50 -2.03 -23.90 -9.10
C ALA A 50 -3.14 -23.02 -8.47
N GLY A 51 -2.76 -21.83 -8.00
CA GLY A 51 -3.68 -20.89 -7.35
C GLY A 51 -3.94 -21.13 -5.86
N THR A 52 -3.49 -22.26 -5.30
CA THR A 52 -3.56 -22.52 -3.85
C THR A 52 -2.78 -21.44 -3.08
N VAL A 53 -3.36 -20.98 -1.96
CA VAL A 53 -2.70 -20.07 -1.03
C VAL A 53 -1.66 -20.84 -0.23
N LEU A 54 -0.40 -20.44 -0.35
CA LEU A 54 0.73 -21.07 0.32
C LEU A 54 1.26 -20.10 1.38
N ALA A 55 1.14 -20.47 2.65
CA ALA A 55 1.59 -19.66 3.78
C ALA A 55 2.97 -20.10 4.26
N VAL A 56 3.91 -19.16 4.34
CA VAL A 56 5.27 -19.34 4.86
C VAL A 56 5.47 -18.39 6.03
N ASP A 57 5.82 -18.96 7.17
CA ASP A 57 6.20 -18.22 8.38
C ASP A 57 7.73 -18.17 8.46
N TRP A 58 8.32 -17.12 9.02
CA TRP A 58 9.76 -17.02 9.22
C TRP A 58 10.17 -16.86 10.69
N SER A 59 11.31 -17.45 11.02
CA SER A 59 11.96 -17.35 12.32
C SER A 59 13.49 -17.44 12.13
N PRO A 60 14.32 -16.95 13.06
CA PRO A 60 13.94 -16.25 14.30
C PRO A 60 13.37 -14.86 14.05
N ILE A 61 12.52 -14.40 14.96
CA ILE A 61 12.05 -13.01 15.00
C ILE A 61 13.19 -12.15 15.55
N ARG A 62 13.51 -11.05 14.86
CA ARG A 62 14.55 -10.11 15.27
C ARG A 62 13.97 -8.71 15.42
N ALA A 63 14.47 -7.95 16.38
CA ALA A 63 14.08 -6.56 16.63
C ALA A 63 14.74 -5.60 15.63
N GLU A 64 14.54 -5.84 14.33
CA GLU A 64 15.01 -4.98 13.25
C GLU A 64 13.91 -4.88 12.19
N THR A 65 13.66 -3.68 11.69
CA THR A 65 12.66 -3.45 10.64
C THR A 65 13.05 -4.21 9.37
N VAL A 66 12.09 -4.93 8.79
CA VAL A 66 12.26 -5.61 7.52
C VAL A 66 12.33 -4.57 6.40
N SER A 67 13.43 -4.55 5.64
CA SER A 67 13.61 -3.68 4.47
C SER A 67 13.22 -4.38 3.17
N ARG A 68 13.44 -5.69 3.09
CA ARG A 68 13.21 -6.49 1.89
C ARG A 68 12.92 -7.95 2.24
N ILE A 69 11.99 -8.57 1.51
CA ILE A 69 11.74 -10.00 1.53
C ILE A 69 11.91 -10.50 0.10
N GLU A 70 12.89 -11.37 -0.13
CA GLU A 70 13.00 -12.12 -1.37
C GLU A 70 12.21 -13.41 -1.24
N VAL A 71 11.45 -13.76 -2.27
CA VAL A 71 10.50 -14.88 -2.26
C VAL A 71 10.68 -15.67 -3.53
N TRP A 72 10.93 -16.97 -3.41
CA TRP A 72 11.05 -17.89 -4.53
C TRP A 72 10.00 -18.99 -4.42
N GLY A 73 9.14 -19.08 -5.42
CA GLY A 73 8.19 -20.18 -5.57
C GLY A 73 8.71 -21.19 -6.58
N HIS A 74 8.78 -22.47 -6.19
CA HIS A 74 9.23 -23.58 -7.02
C HIS A 74 8.04 -24.45 -7.44
N ASP A 75 8.01 -24.85 -8.72
CA ASP A 75 7.03 -25.80 -9.23
C ASP A 75 7.51 -27.25 -9.14
N THR A 76 6.62 -28.21 -9.43
CA THR A 76 6.93 -29.65 -9.39
C THR A 76 7.91 -30.12 -10.46
N GLU A 77 8.24 -29.28 -11.45
CA GLU A 77 9.21 -29.57 -12.51
C GLU A 77 10.61 -29.00 -12.18
N GLY A 78 10.76 -28.33 -11.03
CA GLY A 78 12.01 -27.73 -10.59
C GLY A 78 12.24 -26.30 -11.10
N ASN A 79 11.29 -25.73 -11.85
CA ASN A 79 11.35 -24.32 -12.24
C ASN A 79 11.03 -23.44 -11.03
N TYR A 80 11.54 -22.21 -11.03
CA TYR A 80 11.21 -21.24 -9.98
C TYR A 80 10.93 -19.85 -10.54
N VAL A 81 10.24 -19.06 -9.73
CA VAL A 81 9.97 -17.64 -9.98
C VAL A 81 10.21 -16.86 -8.70
N GLY A 82 10.95 -15.76 -8.82
CA GLY A 82 11.28 -14.87 -7.71
C GLY A 82 10.44 -13.60 -7.71
N VAL A 83 10.11 -13.08 -6.53
CA VAL A 83 9.66 -11.69 -6.35
C VAL A 83 10.33 -11.09 -5.13
N ALA A 84 10.57 -9.79 -5.16
CA ALA A 84 10.99 -9.04 -3.99
C ALA A 84 9.83 -8.18 -3.47
N ILE A 85 9.74 -8.09 -2.15
CA ILE A 85 8.79 -7.25 -1.43
C ILE A 85 9.62 -6.27 -0.61
N THR A 86 9.37 -4.99 -0.77
CA THR A 86 10.02 -3.90 -0.07
C THR A 86 8.97 -3.16 0.76
N PRO A 87 8.69 -3.61 2.00
CA PRO A 87 7.60 -3.08 2.80
C PRO A 87 7.83 -1.65 3.33
N TRP A 88 8.95 -1.01 2.97
CA TRP A 88 9.24 0.35 3.33
C TRP A 88 8.14 1.30 2.84
N ASN A 89 7.61 2.07 3.79
CA ASN A 89 6.69 3.15 3.52
C ASN A 89 6.81 4.25 4.58
N VAL A 90 6.47 5.48 4.19
CA VAL A 90 6.43 6.66 5.06
C VAL A 90 5.10 7.36 4.85
N LYS A 91 4.28 7.45 5.90
CA LYS A 91 3.07 8.28 5.90
C LYS A 91 3.46 9.75 6.09
N ILE A 92 2.87 10.62 5.28
CA ILE A 92 3.12 12.07 5.34
C ILE A 92 1.98 12.74 6.10
N ASP A 93 2.29 13.23 7.30
CA ASP A 93 1.34 13.98 8.11
C ASP A 93 0.94 15.28 7.42
N HIS A 94 -0.35 15.58 7.36
CA HIS A 94 -0.86 16.77 6.71
C HIS A 94 -2.21 17.21 7.31
N GLU A 95 -2.61 18.42 6.95
CA GLU A 95 -3.97 18.88 7.19
C GLU A 95 -4.88 18.45 6.04
N GLU A 96 -6.07 17.97 6.37
CA GLU A 96 -7.04 17.49 5.38
C GLU A 96 -7.51 18.61 4.44
N VAL A 97 -7.56 18.27 3.15
CA VAL A 97 -8.14 19.14 2.10
C VAL A 97 -9.65 19.01 2.14
N ASN A 98 -10.35 20.13 2.39
CA ASN A 98 -11.80 20.13 2.39
C ASN A 98 -12.36 20.36 0.98
N PHE A 99 -13.32 19.53 0.62
CA PHE A 99 -14.08 19.67 -0.62
C PHE A 99 -15.51 20.10 -0.31
N GLU A 100 -16.12 20.83 -1.24
CA GLU A 100 -17.56 21.05 -1.22
C GLU A 100 -18.30 19.71 -1.40
N THR A 101 -19.58 19.69 -1.01
CA THR A 101 -20.46 18.53 -1.17
C THR A 101 -20.43 18.06 -2.62
N ASP A 102 -20.23 16.75 -2.81
CA ASP A 102 -20.12 16.08 -4.12
C ASP A 102 -19.09 16.67 -5.09
N SER A 103 -18.08 17.36 -4.57
CA SER A 103 -17.02 17.98 -5.37
C SER A 103 -15.66 17.34 -5.14
N ASP A 104 -14.84 17.36 -6.20
CA ASP A 104 -13.41 17.07 -6.22
C ASP A 104 -12.57 18.32 -6.59
N LYS A 105 -13.21 19.49 -6.69
CA LYS A 105 -12.53 20.76 -6.95
C LYS A 105 -11.74 21.22 -5.73
N ILE A 106 -10.43 21.32 -5.87
CA ILE A 106 -9.55 21.96 -4.90
C ILE A 106 -9.76 23.47 -4.99
N ARG A 107 -10.17 24.09 -3.88
CA ARG A 107 -10.38 25.54 -3.77
C ARG A 107 -9.07 26.23 -3.39
N ASP A 108 -8.92 27.50 -3.74
CA ASP A 108 -7.72 28.29 -3.43
C ASP A 108 -7.40 28.31 -1.93
N ALA A 109 -8.43 28.31 -1.07
CA ALA A 109 -8.27 28.26 0.38
C ALA A 109 -7.62 26.96 0.90
N GLU A 110 -7.67 25.87 0.14
CA GLU A 110 -7.06 24.58 0.51
C GLU A 110 -5.64 24.41 -0.06
N VAL A 111 -5.25 25.26 -1.02
CA VAL A 111 -3.92 25.20 -1.67
C VAL A 111 -2.76 25.28 -0.67
N PRO A 112 -2.77 26.15 0.36
CA PRO A 112 -1.69 26.20 1.34
C PRO A 112 -1.43 24.88 2.06
N LYS A 113 -2.48 24.07 2.33
CA LYS A 113 -2.34 22.75 2.97
C LYS A 113 -1.63 21.75 2.05
N LEU A 114 -1.93 21.82 0.76
CA LEU A 114 -1.27 20.99 -0.25
C LEU A 114 0.18 21.41 -0.48
N GLU A 115 0.48 22.72 -0.45
CA GLU A 115 1.86 23.21 -0.52
C GLU A 115 2.68 22.74 0.69
N ALA A 116 2.13 22.86 1.90
CA ALA A 116 2.78 22.34 3.11
C ALA A 116 3.01 20.81 3.03
N SER A 117 2.04 20.07 2.49
CA SER A 117 2.17 18.62 2.28
C SER A 117 3.24 18.27 1.26
N LEU A 118 3.34 19.04 0.17
CA LEU A 118 4.35 18.86 -0.86
C LEU A 118 5.76 19.07 -0.30
N ASP A 119 5.94 20.07 0.57
CA ASP A 119 7.24 20.31 1.19
C ASP A 119 7.63 19.18 2.14
N LYS A 120 6.69 18.63 2.92
CA LYS A 120 6.94 17.42 3.72
C LYS A 120 7.27 16.20 2.85
N VAL A 121 6.61 16.04 1.71
CA VAL A 121 6.95 14.98 0.73
C VAL A 121 8.39 15.15 0.25
N LYS A 122 8.81 16.37 -0.13
CA LYS A 122 10.19 16.65 -0.57
C LYS A 122 11.20 16.38 0.55
N ASP A 123 10.90 16.79 1.77
CA ASP A 123 11.76 16.55 2.94
C ASP A 123 11.93 15.06 3.22
N ALA A 124 10.85 14.28 3.14
CA ALA A 124 10.90 12.84 3.27
C ALA A 124 11.75 12.21 2.14
N LEU A 125 11.56 12.63 0.89
CA LEU A 125 12.38 12.16 -0.22
C LEU A 125 13.87 12.51 -0.04
N ALA A 126 14.19 13.68 0.49
CA ALA A 126 15.56 14.10 0.76
C ALA A 126 16.24 13.24 1.85
N LYS A 127 15.47 12.73 2.81
CA LYS A 127 15.95 11.81 3.85
C LYS A 127 16.19 10.37 3.36
N HIS A 128 15.65 10.01 2.20
CA HIS A 128 15.65 8.65 1.66
C HIS A 128 16.19 8.60 0.22
N GLN A 129 17.19 9.43 -0.10
CA GLN A 129 17.79 9.52 -1.43
C GLN A 129 18.54 8.26 -1.87
N ASP A 130 18.89 7.39 -0.93
CA ASP A 130 19.50 6.08 -1.15
C ASP A 130 18.51 5.08 -1.76
N LEU A 131 17.21 5.27 -1.54
CA LEU A 131 16.15 4.42 -2.07
C LEU A 131 15.76 4.87 -3.48
N LYS A 132 15.83 3.92 -4.43
CA LYS A 132 15.41 4.13 -5.82
C LYS A 132 14.00 3.58 -6.03
N GLY A 133 13.18 4.32 -6.79
CA GLY A 133 11.85 3.86 -7.18
C GLY A 133 10.73 4.23 -6.21
N ILE A 134 10.96 5.15 -5.28
CA ILE A 134 9.91 5.68 -4.41
C ILE A 134 8.77 6.27 -5.26
N ALA A 135 7.54 5.90 -4.95
CA ALA A 135 6.33 6.49 -5.48
C ALA A 135 5.49 7.13 -4.36
N LEU A 136 4.74 8.17 -4.70
CA LEU A 136 3.72 8.75 -3.83
C LEU A 136 2.38 8.08 -4.11
N TYR A 137 1.77 7.54 -3.09
CA TYR A 137 0.45 6.91 -3.11
C TYR A 137 -0.55 7.79 -2.38
N ILE A 138 -1.69 8.05 -3.01
CA ILE A 138 -2.74 8.94 -2.51
C ILE A 138 -4.05 8.18 -2.39
N ALA A 139 -4.50 7.95 -1.17
CA ALA A 139 -5.71 7.17 -0.88
C ALA A 139 -6.81 8.07 -0.34
N GLY A 140 -7.91 8.19 -1.09
CA GLY A 140 -9.09 8.95 -0.64
C GLY A 140 -10.06 8.07 0.14
N HIS A 141 -10.63 8.61 1.21
CA HIS A 141 -11.62 7.93 2.06
C HIS A 141 -12.86 8.80 2.27
N THR A 142 -13.99 8.17 2.58
CA THR A 142 -15.24 8.82 3.00
C THR A 142 -15.69 8.27 4.35
N ASP A 143 -16.63 8.97 4.99
CA ASP A 143 -17.49 8.36 6.02
C ASP A 143 -18.57 7.49 5.36
N THR A 144 -19.50 6.98 6.18
CA THR A 144 -20.56 6.06 5.77
C THR A 144 -21.85 6.76 5.35
N VAL A 145 -21.80 8.07 5.06
CA VAL A 145 -22.96 8.84 4.60
C VAL A 145 -23.09 8.71 3.09
N GLY A 146 -24.28 8.35 2.60
CA GLY A 146 -24.53 8.09 1.18
C GLY A 146 -24.17 6.66 0.76
N SER A 147 -24.40 6.35 -0.53
CA SER A 147 -24.22 4.97 -1.00
C SER A 147 -22.74 4.58 -1.10
N PRO A 148 -22.38 3.30 -0.82
CA PRO A 148 -21.00 2.84 -0.93
C PRO A 148 -20.36 3.08 -2.31
N GLU A 149 -21.15 2.93 -3.38
CA GLU A 149 -20.70 3.18 -4.75
C GLU A 149 -20.42 4.67 -5.02
N HIS A 150 -21.30 5.56 -4.53
CA HIS A 150 -21.09 7.00 -4.62
C HIS A 150 -19.83 7.41 -3.87
N ASN A 151 -19.69 6.93 -2.64
CA ASN A 151 -18.54 7.15 -1.77
C ASN A 151 -17.22 6.68 -2.39
N LEU A 152 -17.23 5.52 -3.04
CA LEU A 152 -16.08 4.99 -3.75
C LEU A 152 -15.71 5.89 -4.95
N ASN A 153 -16.69 6.31 -5.75
CA ASN A 153 -16.46 7.19 -6.89
C ASN A 153 -15.98 8.59 -6.48
N LEU A 154 -16.55 9.16 -5.41
CA LEU A 154 -16.22 10.48 -4.90
C LEU A 154 -14.80 10.52 -4.31
N SER A 155 -14.47 9.56 -3.44
CA SER A 155 -13.10 9.44 -2.90
C SER A 155 -12.06 9.26 -4.00
N ARG A 156 -12.39 8.49 -5.05
CA ARG A 156 -11.51 8.29 -6.20
C ARG A 156 -11.25 9.58 -6.98
N LYS A 157 -12.28 10.38 -7.25
CA LYS A 157 -12.14 11.68 -7.92
C LYS A 157 -11.27 12.64 -7.10
N ARG A 158 -11.50 12.73 -5.79
CA ARG A 158 -10.72 13.58 -4.86
C ARG A 158 -9.26 13.17 -4.81
N ALA A 159 -8.96 11.87 -4.69
CA ALA A 159 -7.59 11.35 -4.72
C ALA A 159 -6.87 11.70 -6.03
N ARG A 160 -7.57 11.55 -7.17
CA ARG A 160 -7.04 11.94 -8.49
C ARG A 160 -6.76 13.44 -8.60
N ALA A 161 -7.66 14.29 -8.11
CA ALA A 161 -7.50 15.74 -8.14
C ALA A 161 -6.24 16.18 -7.38
N ILE A 162 -6.02 15.59 -6.19
CA ILE A 162 -4.82 15.87 -5.38
C ILE A 162 -3.55 15.33 -6.07
N ALA A 163 -3.61 14.13 -6.65
CA ALA A 163 -2.48 13.58 -7.42
C ALA A 163 -2.07 14.50 -8.58
N ALA A 164 -3.06 14.97 -9.35
CA ALA A 164 -2.85 15.91 -10.45
C ALA A 164 -2.26 17.24 -9.95
N TRP A 165 -2.73 17.73 -8.80
CA TRP A 165 -2.20 18.94 -8.18
C TRP A 165 -0.71 18.79 -7.82
N PHE A 166 -0.30 17.71 -7.12
CA PHE A 166 1.11 17.49 -6.77
C PHE A 166 2.01 17.37 -8.00
N ARG A 167 1.55 16.65 -9.04
CA ARG A 167 2.27 16.54 -10.31
C ARG A 167 2.44 17.92 -10.98
N GLY A 168 1.37 18.70 -11.04
CA GLY A 168 1.37 20.05 -11.60
C GLY A 168 2.30 21.02 -10.86
N ARG A 169 2.48 20.81 -9.55
CA ARG A 169 3.39 21.60 -8.69
C ARG A 169 4.84 21.10 -8.71
N GLY A 170 5.18 20.21 -9.63
CA GLY A 170 6.56 19.83 -9.93
C GLY A 170 7.07 18.57 -9.25
N LEU A 171 6.22 17.80 -8.56
CA LEU A 171 6.61 16.50 -8.03
C LEU A 171 6.99 15.55 -9.18
N LYS A 172 8.22 15.02 -9.18
CA LYS A 172 8.78 14.22 -10.30
C LYS A 172 8.75 12.71 -10.10
N ILE A 173 8.62 12.24 -8.87
CA ILE A 173 8.48 10.80 -8.59
C ILE A 173 7.18 10.23 -9.19
N PRO A 174 7.05 8.92 -9.43
CA PRO A 174 5.77 8.30 -9.74
C PRO A 174 4.70 8.67 -8.71
N VAL A 175 3.49 8.92 -9.18
CA VAL A 175 2.33 9.21 -8.31
C VAL A 175 1.23 8.23 -8.69
N ALA A 176 0.69 7.55 -7.71
CA ALA A 176 -0.45 6.66 -7.86
C ALA A 176 -1.57 7.07 -6.90
N TRP A 177 -2.81 6.80 -7.29
CA TRP A 177 -3.98 7.19 -6.52
C TRP A 177 -5.08 6.14 -6.59
N GLU A 178 -5.94 6.11 -5.57
CA GLU A 178 -7.16 5.32 -5.55
C GLU A 178 -8.15 5.87 -4.50
N GLY A 179 -9.44 5.63 -4.74
CA GLY A 179 -10.49 5.85 -3.75
C GLY A 179 -10.87 4.55 -3.06
N PHE A 180 -11.03 4.60 -1.74
CA PHE A 180 -11.41 3.48 -0.89
C PHE A 180 -12.85 3.62 -0.38
N GLY A 181 -13.49 4.77 -0.60
CA GLY A 181 -14.78 5.10 -0.02
C GLY A 181 -14.78 4.86 1.49
N GLU A 182 -15.80 4.16 1.96
CA GLU A 182 -16.01 3.79 3.35
C GLU A 182 -15.39 2.42 3.74
N HIS A 183 -14.67 1.76 2.85
CA HIS A 183 -14.18 0.38 3.08
C HIS A 183 -12.99 0.30 4.06
N SER A 184 -12.36 1.43 4.37
CA SER A 184 -11.20 1.53 5.27
C SER A 184 -11.38 2.69 6.27
N PRO A 185 -12.36 2.57 7.19
CA PRO A 185 -12.62 3.60 8.18
C PRO A 185 -11.57 3.53 9.31
N ILE A 186 -11.12 4.69 9.79
CA ILE A 186 -10.32 4.77 11.02
C ILE A 186 -11.23 4.54 12.23
N VAL A 187 -12.42 5.12 12.19
CA VAL A 187 -13.44 4.96 13.23
C VAL A 187 -14.59 4.17 12.62
N LYS A 188 -14.83 2.94 13.12
CA LYS A 188 -15.97 2.14 12.65
C LYS A 188 -17.27 2.80 13.08
N THR A 189 -18.13 3.06 12.10
CA THR A 189 -19.46 3.64 12.27
C THR A 189 -20.50 2.76 11.57
N GLY A 190 -21.78 2.92 11.92
CA GLY A 190 -22.87 2.33 11.14
C GLY A 190 -23.13 3.13 9.86
N ASP A 191 -24.00 2.61 8.99
CA ASP A 191 -24.44 3.29 7.78
C ASP A 191 -25.08 4.65 8.10
N GLU A 192 -24.93 5.62 7.20
CA GLU A 192 -25.47 6.99 7.32
C GLU A 192 -24.99 7.78 8.55
N VAL A 193 -23.80 7.45 9.07
CA VAL A 193 -23.18 8.16 10.20
C VAL A 193 -22.00 9.01 9.71
N ALA A 194 -22.15 10.33 9.86
CA ALA A 194 -21.09 11.28 9.56
C ALA A 194 -19.92 11.12 10.55
N GLU A 195 -18.70 10.99 10.03
CA GLU A 195 -17.48 10.90 10.84
C GLU A 195 -16.33 11.61 10.13
N ALA A 196 -15.97 12.77 10.66
CA ALA A 196 -14.99 13.65 10.04
C ALA A 196 -13.61 13.02 9.90
N LYS A 197 -13.20 12.15 10.83
CA LYS A 197 -11.92 11.44 10.77
C LYS A 197 -11.84 10.42 9.63
N ASN A 198 -12.99 9.96 9.13
CA ASN A 198 -13.05 9.04 8.00
C ASN A 198 -13.02 9.78 6.65
N ARG A 199 -13.41 11.05 6.61
CA ARG A 199 -13.30 11.93 5.43
C ARG A 199 -11.88 12.49 5.31
N ARG A 200 -10.96 11.63 4.90
CA ARG A 200 -9.52 11.93 4.86
C ARG A 200 -8.87 11.53 3.54
N VAL A 201 -7.64 11.97 3.35
CA VAL A 201 -6.74 11.42 2.34
C VAL A 201 -5.46 10.94 3.01
N ASP A 202 -4.94 9.78 2.64
CA ASP A 202 -3.63 9.32 3.12
C ASP A 202 -2.57 9.55 2.02
N TYR A 203 -1.45 10.21 2.38
CA TYR A 203 -0.28 10.38 1.52
C TYR A 203 0.83 9.45 2.01
N ILE A 204 1.29 8.55 1.15
CA ILE A 204 2.23 7.50 1.53
C ILE A 204 3.34 7.43 0.48
N LEU A 205 4.59 7.65 0.90
CA LEU A 205 5.74 7.32 0.08
C LEU A 205 6.08 5.85 0.28
N ALA A 206 6.23 5.07 -0.79
CA ALA A 206 6.57 3.66 -0.69
C ALA A 206 7.31 3.15 -1.93
N LEU A 207 8.04 2.05 -1.79
CA LEU A 207 8.68 1.35 -2.90
C LEU A 207 7.73 0.35 -3.58
N ASP A 208 6.88 -0.30 -2.79
CA ASP A 208 5.76 -1.10 -3.26
C ASP A 208 4.43 -0.42 -2.92
N PRO A 209 3.33 -0.74 -3.63
CA PRO A 209 2.02 -0.23 -3.29
C PRO A 209 1.67 -0.47 -1.80
N PRO A 210 1.33 0.59 -1.04
CA PRO A 210 1.14 0.48 0.39
C PRO A 210 -0.14 -0.27 0.73
N ARG A 211 -0.12 -0.89 1.90
CA ARG A 211 -1.30 -1.53 2.50
C ARG A 211 -2.13 -0.45 3.17
N LEU A 212 -3.45 -0.47 2.95
CA LEU A 212 -4.37 0.30 3.78
C LEU A 212 -5.15 -0.65 4.67
N PRO A 213 -5.47 -0.26 5.92
CA PRO A 213 -6.12 -1.16 6.87
C PRO A 213 -7.53 -1.53 6.40
N GLN A 214 -7.75 -2.84 6.19
CA GLN A 214 -9.05 -3.53 6.05
C GLN A 214 -9.85 -3.29 4.75
N GLY A 215 -10.45 -4.38 4.24
CA GLY A 215 -11.43 -4.41 3.15
C GLY A 215 -11.19 -5.53 2.13
N ALA A 216 -12.20 -6.34 1.84
CA ALA A 216 -12.16 -7.47 0.89
C ALA A 216 -12.10 -7.06 -0.60
N VAL A 217 -11.86 -5.78 -0.89
CA VAL A 217 -11.83 -5.23 -2.24
C VAL A 217 -10.39 -5.08 -2.67
N THR A 218 -10.04 -5.68 -3.79
CA THR A 218 -8.74 -5.46 -4.44
C THR A 218 -8.75 -4.07 -5.05
N PHE A 219 -8.23 -3.10 -4.31
CA PHE A 219 -8.09 -1.73 -4.80
C PHE A 219 -6.86 -1.63 -5.71
N GLY A 220 -7.10 -1.21 -6.96
CA GLY A 220 -6.07 -1.13 -8.00
C GLY A 220 -5.55 0.29 -8.12
N TRP A 221 -4.41 0.55 -7.48
CA TRP A 221 -3.68 1.82 -7.60
C TRP A 221 -3.54 2.24 -9.06
N LYS A 222 -3.99 3.45 -9.38
CA LYS A 222 -3.93 4.02 -10.73
C LYS A 222 -2.73 4.94 -10.82
N ALA A 223 -1.84 4.68 -11.77
CA ALA A 223 -0.78 5.62 -12.09
C ALA A 223 -1.39 6.90 -12.68
N LEU A 224 -0.80 8.04 -12.32
CA LEU A 224 -1.12 9.34 -12.90
C LEU A 224 -0.33 9.58 -14.18
#